data_AF-A0A1Y3MLJ9-F1
#
_entry.id   AF-A0A1Y3MLJ9-F1
#
_cell.length_a   1.000
_cell.length_b   1.000
_cell.length_c   1.000
_cell.angle_alpha   90.00
_cell.angle_beta   90.00
_cell.angle_gamma   90.00
#
_symmetry.space_group_name_H-M   'P 1'
#
loop_
_entity.id
_entity.type
_entity.pdbx_description
1 polymer ?
#
loop_
_entity_poly.entity_id
_entity_poly.type
_entity_poly.pdbx_seq_one_letter_code
_entity_poly.pdbx_strand_id
1 'polypeptide(L)'
;MSKGCPLFKAEDSLLNLKANNALRVYKVVIISGGIFMIGNLLASIALMFVKDTNKYGLKPMNSLQYFYKVLNTPSLVNELRSIAIKEFAVENVLFWENYQILKKMIYRYQIEYKRAKEMGDENLVGQYDFEGYYQNIQNYTSSSEDNFSYDSTMLIPQEIMPYFLSFYHMFIDFNGPAVVNITSQTTKRIFNEICTYPTVGIFDVAAQEVVELMYYSLYPILLKQNEKHLANTLN
;
A
#
# COMPACT_ATOMS: atom_id res chain seq x y z
N MET A 1 80.67 -9.54 28.40
CA MET A 1 80.78 -10.34 27.16
C MET A 1 79.49 -11.12 26.96
N SER A 2 78.68 -10.69 25.99
CA SER A 2 77.33 -11.18 25.71
C SER A 2 77.38 -12.37 24.73
N LYS A 3 76.72 -13.48 25.06
CA LYS A 3 76.49 -14.61 24.14
C LYS A 3 75.08 -14.46 23.54
N GLY A 4 75.03 -14.18 22.24
CA GLY A 4 73.78 -13.94 21.51
C GLY A 4 72.88 -15.16 21.40
N CYS A 5 71.56 -14.92 21.50
CA CYS A 5 70.50 -15.93 21.42
C CYS A 5 70.34 -16.51 20.00
N PRO A 6 70.09 -17.83 19.83
CA PRO A 6 69.94 -18.50 18.54
C PRO A 6 68.51 -18.48 17.98
N LEU A 7 67.63 -17.57 18.43
CA LEU A 7 66.19 -17.66 18.19
C LEU A 7 65.71 -17.03 16.88
N PHE A 8 66.60 -16.39 16.12
CA PHE A 8 66.29 -15.82 14.80
C PHE A 8 67.19 -16.43 13.74
N LYS A 9 66.90 -17.68 13.38
CA LYS A 9 67.30 -18.21 12.08
C LYS A 9 66.28 -17.69 11.07
N ALA A 10 66.53 -16.50 10.53
CA ALA A 10 65.78 -16.02 9.37
C ALA A 10 66.10 -16.96 8.21
N GLU A 11 65.25 -17.96 7.97
CA GLU A 11 65.26 -18.67 6.70
C GLU A 11 65.02 -17.63 5.61
N ASP A 12 66.01 -17.47 4.75
CA ASP A 12 66.07 -16.42 3.75
C ASP A 12 64.98 -16.68 2.70
N SER A 13 63.82 -16.03 2.86
CA SER A 13 62.67 -16.16 1.96
C SER A 13 63.01 -15.86 0.48
N LEU A 14 64.14 -15.18 0.24
CA LEU A 14 64.71 -14.91 -1.08
C LEU A 14 65.30 -16.16 -1.78
N LEU A 15 65.78 -17.16 -1.04
CA LEU A 15 66.25 -18.42 -1.63
C LEU A 15 65.12 -19.23 -2.26
N ASN A 16 63.91 -19.17 -1.68
CA ASN A 16 62.71 -19.81 -2.24
C ASN A 16 62.15 -19.09 -3.48
N LEU A 17 62.39 -17.78 -3.63
CA LEU A 17 62.09 -17.02 -4.83
C LEU A 17 63.02 -17.37 -5.99
N LYS A 18 64.31 -17.62 -5.71
CA LYS A 18 65.31 -18.02 -6.71
C LYS A 18 65.08 -19.44 -7.25
N ALA A 19 64.42 -20.31 -6.47
CA ALA A 19 64.10 -21.69 -6.84
C ALA A 19 62.82 -21.85 -7.72
N ASN A 20 62.24 -20.75 -8.22
CA ASN A 20 61.06 -20.75 -9.10
C ASN A 20 59.78 -21.39 -8.50
N ASN A 21 59.77 -21.63 -7.17
CA ASN A 21 58.61 -22.17 -6.44
C ASN A 21 57.47 -21.13 -6.31
N ALA A 22 57.79 -19.84 -6.41
CA ALA A 22 56.80 -18.76 -6.42
C ALA A 22 55.79 -18.90 -7.58
N LEU A 23 56.20 -19.51 -8.71
CA LEU A 23 55.34 -19.73 -9.86
C LEU A 23 54.27 -20.79 -9.58
N ARG A 24 54.55 -21.77 -8.71
CA ARG A 24 53.55 -22.75 -8.23
C ARG A 24 52.54 -22.09 -7.30
N VAL A 25 52.99 -21.29 -6.34
CA VAL A 25 52.12 -20.57 -5.41
C VAL A 25 51.21 -19.58 -6.15
N TYR A 26 51.77 -18.84 -7.11
CA TYR A 26 51.01 -17.91 -7.95
C TYR A 26 49.93 -18.62 -8.79
N LYS A 27 50.26 -19.79 -9.38
CA LYS A 27 49.27 -20.61 -10.10
C LYS A 27 48.13 -21.09 -9.19
N VAL A 28 48.44 -21.51 -7.96
CA VAL A 28 47.42 -21.95 -6.98
C VAL A 28 46.49 -20.79 -6.62
N VAL A 29 47.03 -19.59 -6.40
CA VAL A 29 46.24 -18.39 -6.08
C VAL A 29 45.32 -17.97 -7.24
N ILE A 30 45.80 -18.02 -8.48
CA ILE A 30 44.96 -17.73 -9.66
C ILE A 30 43.82 -18.75 -9.78
N ILE A 31 44.12 -20.04 -9.63
CA ILE A 31 43.12 -21.10 -9.75
C ILE A 31 42.08 -20.99 -8.64
N SER A 32 42.50 -20.78 -7.39
CA SER A 32 41.58 -20.63 -6.25
C SER A 32 40.72 -19.37 -6.38
N GLY A 33 41.30 -18.25 -6.84
CA GLY A 33 40.56 -17.02 -7.13
C GLY A 33 39.53 -17.22 -8.25
N GLY A 34 39.90 -17.93 -9.32
CA GLY A 34 38.99 -18.28 -10.41
C GLY A 34 37.80 -19.12 -9.94
N ILE A 35 38.06 -20.15 -9.12
CA ILE A 35 36.99 -21.00 -8.54
C ILE A 35 36.05 -20.17 -7.66
N PHE A 36 36.59 -19.29 -6.81
CA PHE A 36 35.78 -18.42 -5.96
C PHE A 36 34.89 -17.46 -6.76
N MET A 37 35.43 -16.86 -7.82
CA MET A 37 34.67 -15.97 -8.71
C MET A 37 33.55 -16.72 -9.44
N ILE A 38 33.82 -17.92 -9.94
CA ILE A 38 32.80 -18.78 -10.57
C ILE A 38 31.74 -19.18 -9.54
N GLY A 39 32.14 -19.54 -8.31
CA GLY A 39 31.21 -19.85 -7.23
C GLY A 39 30.27 -18.70 -6.90
N ASN A 40 30.79 -17.47 -6.77
CA ASN A 40 29.97 -16.28 -6.52
C ASN A 40 29.06 -15.94 -7.71
N LEU A 41 29.53 -16.15 -8.95
CA LEU A 41 28.71 -15.94 -10.14
C LEU A 41 27.56 -16.96 -10.18
N LEU A 42 27.83 -18.24 -9.92
CA LEU A 42 26.81 -19.28 -9.84
C LEU A 42 25.81 -19.02 -8.71
N ALA A 43 26.28 -18.59 -7.53
CA ALA A 43 25.41 -18.22 -6.43
C ALA A 43 24.53 -17.01 -6.78
N SER A 44 25.07 -15.99 -7.45
CA SER A 44 24.31 -14.83 -7.92
C SER A 44 23.26 -15.22 -8.95
N ILE A 45 23.61 -16.08 -9.91
CA ILE A 45 22.68 -16.62 -10.91
C ILE A 45 21.59 -17.45 -10.22
N ALA A 46 21.95 -18.32 -9.27
CA ALA A 46 20.99 -19.11 -8.49
C ALA A 46 20.05 -18.22 -7.68
N LEU A 47 20.54 -17.13 -7.08
CA LEU A 47 19.71 -16.14 -6.39
C LEU A 47 18.75 -15.40 -7.34
N MET A 48 19.14 -15.12 -8.58
CA MET A 48 18.21 -14.60 -9.59
C MET A 48 17.11 -15.62 -9.92
N PHE A 49 17.45 -16.91 -10.07
CA PHE A 49 16.44 -17.95 -10.32
C PHE A 49 15.54 -18.26 -9.11
N VAL A 50 16.05 -18.14 -7.87
CA VAL A 50 15.24 -18.25 -6.64
C VAL A 50 14.33 -17.03 -6.48
N LYS A 51 14.72 -15.85 -6.97
CA LYS A 51 13.83 -14.69 -7.04
C LYS A 51 12.74 -14.88 -8.11
N ASP A 52 13.04 -15.62 -9.17
CA ASP A 52 12.12 -15.90 -10.27
C ASP A 52 11.19 -17.09 -10.04
N THR A 53 11.29 -17.86 -8.95
CA THR A 53 10.26 -18.88 -8.60
C THR A 53 8.91 -18.28 -8.19
N ASN A 54 8.77 -16.96 -8.26
CA ASN A 54 7.47 -16.29 -8.45
C ASN A 54 6.82 -16.59 -9.83
N LYS A 55 7.38 -17.54 -10.60
CA LYS A 55 6.94 -18.06 -11.91
C LYS A 55 5.53 -18.67 -11.94
N TYR A 56 4.84 -18.76 -10.82
CA TYR A 56 3.44 -19.21 -10.77
C TYR A 56 2.40 -18.09 -10.93
N GLY A 57 2.80 -16.87 -11.29
CA GLY A 57 1.84 -15.80 -11.62
C GLY A 57 1.03 -15.28 -10.43
N LEU A 58 1.35 -15.73 -9.22
CA LEU A 58 0.81 -15.19 -7.99
C LEU A 58 1.46 -13.82 -7.77
N LYS A 59 0.67 -12.76 -7.98
CA LYS A 59 1.08 -11.41 -7.53
C LYS A 59 1.49 -11.52 -6.06
N PRO A 60 2.64 -10.95 -5.66
CA PRO A 60 3.09 -11.07 -4.28
C PRO A 60 1.97 -10.56 -3.37
N MET A 61 1.53 -11.40 -2.43
CA MET A 61 0.49 -11.05 -1.44
C MET A 61 0.88 -9.76 -0.71
N ASN A 62 2.18 -9.49 -0.57
CA ASN A 62 2.73 -8.28 0.02
C ASN A 62 2.79 -7.10 -0.96
N SER A 63 1.82 -6.94 -1.86
CA SER A 63 1.74 -5.80 -2.77
C SER A 63 0.56 -4.91 -2.42
N LEU A 64 0.71 -3.60 -2.64
CA LEU A 64 -0.36 -2.63 -2.43
C LEU A 64 -1.61 -2.98 -3.27
N GLN A 65 -1.41 -3.48 -4.49
CA GLN A 65 -2.52 -3.94 -5.34
C GLN A 65 -3.31 -5.09 -4.71
N TYR A 66 -2.63 -6.01 -4.03
CA TYR A 66 -3.31 -7.09 -3.30
C TYR A 66 -4.05 -6.54 -2.09
N PHE A 67 -3.47 -5.55 -1.38
CA PHE A 67 -4.15 -4.89 -0.28
C PHE A 67 -5.44 -4.18 -0.71
N TYR A 68 -5.49 -3.57 -1.90
CA TYR A 68 -6.75 -3.06 -2.45
C TYR A 68 -7.82 -4.17 -2.64
N LYS A 69 -7.42 -5.40 -2.99
CA LYS A 69 -8.37 -6.53 -3.03
C LYS A 69 -8.90 -6.88 -1.64
N VAL A 70 -8.04 -6.87 -0.63
CA VAL A 70 -8.41 -7.05 0.78
C VAL A 70 -9.42 -6.00 1.20
N LEU A 71 -9.14 -4.73 0.89
CA LEU A 71 -10.01 -3.59 1.19
C LEU A 71 -11.35 -3.61 0.44
N ASN A 72 -11.44 -4.34 -0.67
CA ASN A 72 -12.68 -4.55 -1.43
C ASN A 72 -13.47 -5.79 -0.97
N THR A 73 -12.94 -6.58 -0.04
CA THR A 73 -13.55 -7.83 0.43
C THR A 73 -14.09 -7.65 1.86
N PRO A 74 -15.42 -7.59 2.07
CA PRO A 74 -16.00 -7.23 3.37
C PRO A 74 -15.58 -8.12 4.54
N SER A 75 -15.45 -9.43 4.32
CA SER A 75 -14.98 -10.36 5.35
C SER A 75 -13.57 -10.02 5.83
N LEU A 76 -12.67 -9.68 4.91
CA LEU A 76 -11.29 -9.31 5.22
C LEU A 76 -11.18 -7.90 5.80
N VAL A 77 -12.04 -6.96 5.37
CA VAL A 77 -12.15 -5.63 6.00
C VAL A 77 -12.61 -5.76 7.46
N ASN A 78 -13.53 -6.67 7.78
CA ASN A 78 -13.95 -6.92 9.15
C ASN A 78 -12.80 -7.46 10.01
N GLU A 79 -11.99 -8.38 9.47
CA GLU A 79 -10.77 -8.84 10.13
C GLU A 79 -9.78 -7.70 10.35
N LEU A 80 -9.52 -6.90 9.31
CA LEU A 80 -8.63 -5.74 9.37
C LEU A 80 -9.12 -4.72 10.42
N ARG A 81 -10.43 -4.49 10.51
CA ARG A 81 -11.05 -3.63 11.54
C ARG A 81 -10.77 -4.17 12.95
N SER A 82 -10.88 -5.48 13.14
CA SER A 82 -10.59 -6.09 14.45
C SER A 82 -9.13 -5.91 14.88
N ILE A 83 -8.21 -5.91 13.92
CA ILE A 83 -6.79 -5.61 14.15
C ILE A 83 -6.63 -4.11 14.45
N ALA A 84 -7.23 -3.25 13.63
CA ALA A 84 -7.16 -1.80 13.80
C ALA A 84 -7.67 -1.33 15.17
N ILE A 85 -8.72 -1.97 15.72
CA ILE A 85 -9.21 -1.70 17.08
C ILE A 85 -8.13 -2.02 18.13
N LYS A 86 -7.43 -3.15 17.98
CA LYS A 86 -6.37 -3.56 18.92
C LYS A 86 -5.13 -2.66 18.82
N GLU A 87 -4.85 -2.16 17.63
CA GLU A 87 -3.73 -1.26 17.34
C GLU A 87 -4.09 0.22 17.50
N PHE A 88 -5.29 0.56 18.00
CA PHE A 88 -5.78 1.93 18.17
C PHE A 88 -5.70 2.80 16.90
N ALA A 89 -6.00 2.18 15.76
CA ALA A 89 -5.91 2.79 14.42
C ALA A 89 -7.20 2.58 13.60
N VAL A 90 -8.35 2.40 14.28
CA VAL A 90 -9.65 2.06 13.69
C VAL A 90 -10.19 3.17 12.78
N GLU A 91 -9.83 4.42 13.05
CA GLU A 91 -10.19 5.59 12.26
C GLU A 91 -9.76 5.46 10.79
N ASN A 92 -8.64 4.80 10.51
CA ASN A 92 -8.16 4.60 9.14
C ASN A 92 -9.06 3.64 8.35
N VAL A 93 -9.57 2.59 9.01
CA VAL A 93 -10.52 1.65 8.39
C VAL A 93 -11.87 2.34 8.20
N LEU A 94 -12.36 3.06 9.23
CA LEU A 94 -13.62 3.80 9.15
C LEU A 94 -13.59 4.88 8.06
N PHE A 95 -12.48 5.59 7.93
CA PHE A 95 -12.24 6.54 6.84
C PHE A 95 -12.46 5.88 5.49
N TRP A 96 -11.77 4.76 5.26
CA TRP A 96 -11.83 4.06 3.97
C TRP A 96 -13.25 3.60 3.64
N GLU A 97 -13.96 3.01 4.61
CA GLU A 97 -15.34 2.55 4.43
C GLU A 97 -16.27 3.71 4.09
N ASN A 98 -16.19 4.82 4.83
CA ASN A 98 -17.01 6.01 4.57
C ASN A 98 -16.67 6.68 3.23
N TYR A 99 -15.39 6.63 2.81
CA TYR A 99 -14.97 7.13 1.51
C TYR A 99 -15.57 6.28 0.38
N GLN A 100 -15.65 4.95 0.53
CA GLN A 100 -16.37 4.10 -0.43
C GLN A 100 -17.86 4.44 -0.51
N ILE A 101 -18.50 4.79 0.62
CA ILE A 101 -19.90 5.23 0.63
C ILE A 101 -20.06 6.54 -0.16
N LEU A 102 -19.19 7.53 0.05
CA LEU A 102 -19.21 8.77 -0.73
C LEU A 102 -19.07 8.49 -2.24
N LYS A 103 -18.16 7.59 -2.64
CA LYS A 103 -18.02 7.17 -4.03
C LYS A 103 -19.29 6.57 -4.62
N LYS A 104 -19.97 5.69 -3.87
CA LYS A 104 -21.25 5.11 -4.28
C LYS A 104 -22.33 6.19 -4.45
N MET A 105 -22.37 7.18 -3.57
CA MET A 105 -23.29 8.31 -3.71
C MET A 105 -23.00 9.18 -4.94
N ILE A 106 -21.73 9.51 -5.20
CA ILE A 106 -21.33 10.27 -6.39
C ILE A 106 -21.80 9.53 -7.64
N TYR A 107 -21.53 8.22 -7.70
CA TYR A 107 -21.96 7.40 -8.82
C TYR A 107 -23.49 7.38 -8.98
N ARG A 108 -24.23 7.26 -7.86
CA ARG A 108 -25.69 7.28 -7.89
C ARG A 108 -26.23 8.62 -8.41
N TYR A 109 -25.67 9.73 -7.91
CA TYR A 109 -26.00 11.06 -8.39
C TYR A 109 -25.78 11.17 -9.91
N GLN A 110 -24.64 10.70 -10.42
CA GLN A 110 -24.33 10.77 -11.86
C GLN A 110 -25.34 9.98 -12.71
N ILE A 111 -25.81 8.83 -12.23
CA ILE A 111 -26.88 8.06 -12.90
C ILE A 111 -28.17 8.89 -12.96
N GLU A 112 -28.63 9.40 -11.82
CA GLU A 112 -29.90 10.13 -11.75
C GLU A 112 -29.83 11.46 -12.54
N TYR A 113 -28.69 12.14 -12.51
CA TYR A 113 -28.44 13.33 -13.29
C TYR A 113 -28.50 13.05 -14.80
N LYS A 114 -27.85 11.97 -15.25
CA LYS A 114 -27.93 11.55 -16.65
C LYS A 114 -29.38 11.24 -17.06
N ARG A 115 -30.12 10.53 -16.21
CA ARG A 115 -31.52 10.18 -16.44
C ARG A 115 -32.43 11.42 -16.52
N ALA A 116 -32.26 12.37 -15.61
CA ALA A 116 -32.99 13.64 -15.60
C ALA A 116 -32.76 14.44 -16.88
N LYS A 117 -31.49 14.49 -17.33
CA LYS A 117 -31.11 15.14 -18.59
C LYS A 117 -31.72 14.47 -19.83
N GLU A 118 -31.78 13.13 -19.85
CA GLU A 118 -32.44 12.37 -20.93
C GLU A 118 -33.96 12.61 -20.97
N MET A 119 -34.57 12.91 -19.83
CA MET A 119 -36.00 13.23 -19.71
C MET A 119 -36.32 14.72 -19.96
N GLY A 120 -35.30 15.58 -20.06
CA GLY A 120 -35.45 17.02 -20.27
C GLY A 120 -35.94 17.79 -19.04
N ASP A 121 -35.90 17.19 -17.85
CA ASP A 121 -36.26 17.83 -16.59
C ASP A 121 -35.17 17.59 -15.54
N GLU A 122 -34.25 18.55 -15.44
CA GLU A 122 -33.12 18.50 -14.49
C GLU A 122 -33.57 18.54 -13.02
N ASN A 123 -34.79 19.02 -12.73
CA ASN A 123 -35.31 19.09 -11.36
C ASN A 123 -35.64 17.71 -10.77
N LEU A 124 -35.69 16.67 -11.60
CA LEU A 124 -35.92 15.30 -11.15
C LEU A 124 -34.81 14.78 -10.22
N VAL A 125 -33.59 15.31 -10.32
CA VAL A 125 -32.48 14.89 -9.46
C VAL A 125 -32.73 15.28 -8.01
N GLY A 126 -33.24 16.50 -7.77
CA GLY A 126 -33.57 16.98 -6.43
C GLY A 126 -34.75 16.26 -5.78
N GLN A 127 -35.53 15.49 -6.54
CA GLN A 127 -36.61 14.66 -6.02
C GLN A 127 -36.12 13.27 -5.58
N TYR A 128 -34.88 12.89 -5.91
CA TYR A 128 -34.32 11.62 -5.49
C TYR A 128 -34.00 11.64 -3.99
N ASP A 129 -34.43 10.59 -3.29
CA ASP A 129 -34.18 10.42 -1.86
C ASP A 129 -32.74 9.94 -1.59
N PHE A 130 -31.79 10.87 -1.64
CA PHE A 130 -30.39 10.61 -1.31
C PHE A 130 -30.18 10.18 0.15
N GLU A 131 -31.03 10.65 1.06
CA GLU A 131 -30.94 10.35 2.49
C GLU A 131 -31.36 8.90 2.77
N GLY A 132 -32.50 8.46 2.24
CA GLY A 132 -32.90 7.06 2.32
C GLY A 132 -31.89 6.13 1.64
N TYR A 133 -31.30 6.55 0.52
CA TYR A 133 -30.22 5.80 -0.12
C TYR A 133 -28.98 5.68 0.77
N TYR A 134 -28.55 6.77 1.41
CA TYR A 134 -27.40 6.78 2.32
C TYR A 134 -27.59 5.85 3.52
N GLN A 135 -28.73 5.92 4.18
CA GLN A 135 -29.07 5.05 5.32
C GLN A 135 -29.09 3.57 4.92
N ASN A 136 -29.62 3.26 3.73
CA ASN A 136 -29.60 1.90 3.21
C ASN A 136 -28.16 1.42 2.94
N ILE A 137 -27.31 2.21 2.31
CA ILE A 137 -25.92 1.81 2.05
C ILE A 137 -25.13 1.57 3.33
N GLN A 138 -25.31 2.40 4.36
CA GLN A 138 -24.64 2.18 5.65
C GLN A 138 -25.01 0.82 6.26
N ASN A 139 -26.27 0.41 6.11
CA ASN A 139 -26.76 -0.87 6.63
C ASN A 139 -26.30 -2.09 5.80
N TYR A 140 -26.08 -1.89 4.50
CA TYR A 140 -25.58 -2.92 3.58
C TYR A 140 -24.12 -2.63 3.23
N THR A 141 -23.18 -3.14 4.04
CA THR A 141 -21.77 -3.35 3.65
C THR A 141 -21.66 -4.45 2.58
N SER A 142 -22.47 -4.35 1.53
CA SER A 142 -22.48 -5.25 0.39
C SER A 142 -21.41 -4.79 -0.60
N SER A 143 -20.44 -5.69 -0.75
CA SER A 143 -19.53 -5.78 -1.88
C SER A 143 -20.29 -5.85 -3.20
N SER A 144 -20.09 -4.86 -4.06
CA SER A 144 -20.00 -5.11 -5.49
C SER A 144 -18.77 -4.37 -5.99
N GLU A 145 -17.88 -5.11 -6.64
CA GLU A 145 -16.82 -4.57 -7.45
C GLU A 145 -17.46 -3.77 -8.59
N ASP A 146 -17.65 -2.49 -8.36
CA ASP A 146 -17.86 -1.59 -9.44
C ASP A 146 -16.68 -0.62 -9.41
N ASN A 147 -15.76 -0.83 -10.35
CA ASN A 147 -14.77 0.19 -10.71
C ASN A 147 -15.52 1.38 -11.32
N PHE A 148 -16.18 2.14 -10.47
CA PHE A 148 -16.90 3.35 -10.85
C PHE A 148 -15.85 4.38 -11.25
N SER A 149 -15.70 4.57 -12.55
CA SER A 149 -14.98 5.70 -13.12
C SER A 149 -15.88 6.92 -12.97
N TYR A 150 -15.50 7.84 -12.09
CA TYR A 150 -16.17 9.13 -11.92
C TYR A 150 -15.21 10.25 -12.32
N ASP A 151 -15.76 11.37 -12.78
CA ASP A 151 -14.99 12.59 -12.99
C ASP A 151 -14.67 13.24 -11.65
N SER A 152 -13.42 13.17 -11.21
CA SER A 152 -12.96 13.75 -9.94
C SER A 152 -12.92 15.27 -9.94
N THR A 153 -13.02 15.91 -11.10
CA THR A 153 -13.02 17.37 -11.26
C THR A 153 -14.41 17.98 -11.20
N MET A 154 -15.45 17.15 -11.21
CA MET A 154 -16.83 17.56 -11.07
C MET A 154 -17.05 18.26 -9.72
N LEU A 155 -17.74 19.40 -9.72
CA LEU A 155 -18.15 20.10 -8.50
C LEU A 155 -19.12 19.24 -7.69
N ILE A 156 -19.05 19.34 -6.37
CA ILE A 156 -19.99 18.64 -5.48
C ILE A 156 -21.40 19.25 -5.66
N PRO A 157 -22.39 18.44 -6.06
CA PRO A 157 -23.79 18.87 -6.10
C PRO A 157 -24.34 19.20 -4.72
N GLN A 158 -25.31 20.13 -4.66
CA GLN A 158 -25.89 20.57 -3.39
C GLN A 158 -26.58 19.44 -2.64
N GLU A 159 -27.18 18.50 -3.36
CA GLU A 159 -27.92 17.34 -2.84
C GLU A 159 -27.03 16.41 -2.00
N ILE A 160 -25.75 16.31 -2.34
CA ILE A 160 -24.79 15.42 -1.66
C ILE A 160 -23.74 16.18 -0.83
N MET A 161 -23.73 17.51 -0.88
CA MET A 161 -22.83 18.36 -0.10
C MET A 161 -22.82 18.06 1.41
N PRO A 162 -23.97 17.84 2.08
CA PRO A 162 -23.98 17.59 3.53
C PRO A 162 -23.13 16.38 3.94
N TYR A 163 -23.06 15.34 3.10
CA TYR A 163 -22.27 14.14 3.39
C TYR A 163 -20.77 14.39 3.25
N PHE A 164 -20.34 15.24 2.33
CA PHE A 164 -18.94 15.66 2.21
C PHE A 164 -18.52 16.52 3.39
N LEU A 165 -19.37 17.44 3.85
CA LEU A 165 -19.10 18.24 5.04
C LEU A 165 -19.05 17.37 6.30
N SER A 166 -19.97 16.42 6.45
CA SER A 166 -19.95 15.45 7.54
C SER A 166 -18.67 14.61 7.53
N PHE A 167 -18.26 14.12 6.35
CA PHE A 167 -17.01 13.39 6.18
C PHE A 167 -15.78 14.24 6.57
N TYR A 168 -15.75 15.50 6.14
CA TYR A 168 -14.69 16.45 6.50
C TYR A 168 -14.59 16.63 8.02
N HIS A 169 -15.71 16.93 8.68
CA HIS A 169 -15.72 17.15 10.14
C HIS A 169 -15.43 15.88 10.95
N MET A 170 -15.75 14.71 10.40
CA MET A 170 -15.47 13.44 11.07
C MET A 170 -13.98 13.09 11.05
N PHE A 171 -13.35 13.20 9.87
CA PHE A 171 -12.05 12.57 9.62
C PHE A 171 -10.91 13.54 9.28
N ILE A 172 -11.20 14.76 8.83
CA ILE A 172 -10.18 15.71 8.34
C ILE A 172 -10.00 16.90 9.28
N ASP A 173 -11.10 17.43 9.81
CA ASP A 173 -11.09 18.53 10.77
C ASP A 173 -10.25 18.15 11.99
N PHE A 174 -9.38 19.06 12.44
CA PHE A 174 -8.50 18.80 13.58
C PHE A 174 -9.27 18.60 14.89
N ASN A 175 -10.50 19.11 14.98
CA ASN A 175 -11.40 18.88 16.10
C ASN A 175 -12.31 17.66 15.89
N GLY A 176 -12.14 16.95 14.78
CA GLY A 176 -12.95 15.79 14.44
C GLY A 176 -12.77 14.66 15.46
N PRO A 177 -13.79 13.83 15.68
CA PRO A 177 -13.72 12.73 16.63
C PRO A 177 -12.89 11.53 16.12
N ALA A 178 -12.62 11.43 14.81
CA ALA A 178 -11.92 10.31 14.18
C ALA A 178 -10.87 10.79 13.16
N VAL A 179 -10.11 11.84 13.52
CA VAL A 179 -9.13 12.46 12.61
C VAL A 179 -8.08 11.46 12.16
N VAL A 180 -7.91 11.30 10.84
CA VAL A 180 -6.87 10.43 10.28
C VAL A 180 -5.52 11.15 10.21
N ASN A 181 -4.44 10.38 10.36
CA ASN A 181 -3.08 10.90 10.35
C ASN A 181 -2.54 11.12 8.92
N ILE A 182 -3.04 12.13 8.23
CA ILE A 182 -2.59 12.52 6.87
C ILE A 182 -1.63 13.71 6.92
N THR A 183 -0.94 13.98 5.81
CA THR A 183 0.02 15.08 5.72
C THR A 183 -0.66 16.45 5.91
N SER A 184 0.08 17.38 6.52
CA SER A 184 -0.41 18.75 6.69
C SER A 184 -0.66 19.47 5.36
N GLN A 185 0.07 19.09 4.30
CA GLN A 185 -0.17 19.58 2.94
C GLN A 185 -1.54 19.14 2.42
N THR A 186 -1.87 17.86 2.56
CA THR A 186 -3.17 17.32 2.14
C THR A 186 -4.33 17.93 2.93
N THR A 187 -4.18 18.07 4.26
CA THR A 187 -5.19 18.73 5.11
C THR A 187 -5.42 20.19 4.69
N LYS A 188 -4.36 20.97 4.47
CA LYS A 188 -4.46 22.37 4.01
C LYS A 188 -5.11 22.48 2.63
N ARG A 189 -4.78 21.56 1.73
CA ARG A 189 -5.37 21.50 0.39
C ARG A 189 -6.88 21.27 0.48
N ILE A 190 -7.31 20.26 1.22
CA ILE A 190 -8.73 19.96 1.44
C ILE A 190 -9.44 21.16 2.06
N PHE A 191 -8.87 21.78 3.10
CA PHE A 191 -9.46 22.96 3.73
C PHE A 191 -9.65 24.13 2.76
N ASN A 192 -8.67 24.42 1.91
CA ASN A 192 -8.79 25.51 0.94
C ASN A 192 -9.83 25.20 -0.15
N GLU A 193 -9.88 23.95 -0.62
CA GLU A 193 -10.83 23.52 -1.66
C GLU A 193 -12.27 23.47 -1.12
N ILE A 194 -12.48 23.01 0.12
CA ILE A 194 -13.82 22.86 0.71
C ILE A 194 -14.52 24.20 0.94
N CYS A 195 -13.75 25.27 1.15
CA CYS A 195 -14.27 26.62 1.35
C CYS A 195 -14.49 27.41 0.05
N THR A 196 -14.10 26.89 -1.11
CA THR A 196 -14.12 27.63 -2.38
C THR A 196 -15.03 26.97 -3.42
N TYR A 197 -14.50 25.96 -4.12
CA TYR A 197 -15.20 25.20 -5.16
C TYR A 197 -14.85 23.73 -5.00
N PRO A 198 -15.47 23.03 -4.03
CA PRO A 198 -15.10 21.66 -3.77
C PRO A 198 -15.52 20.74 -4.90
N THR A 199 -14.64 19.81 -5.23
CA THR A 199 -14.88 18.76 -6.22
C THR A 199 -15.16 17.43 -5.54
N VAL A 200 -15.81 16.52 -6.25
CA VAL A 200 -16.13 15.19 -5.73
C VAL A 200 -14.87 14.36 -5.41
N GLY A 201 -13.72 14.69 -6.01
CA GLY A 201 -12.42 14.07 -5.74
C GLY A 201 -11.60 14.72 -4.63
N ILE A 202 -12.16 15.66 -3.86
CA ILE A 202 -11.44 16.43 -2.82
C ILE A 202 -10.68 15.55 -1.82
N PHE A 203 -11.17 14.33 -1.55
CA PHE A 203 -10.59 13.41 -0.58
C PHE A 203 -9.69 12.31 -1.18
N ASP A 204 -9.50 12.28 -2.51
CA ASP A 204 -8.81 11.17 -3.19
C ASP A 204 -7.35 11.00 -2.71
N VAL A 205 -6.65 12.12 -2.52
CA VAL A 205 -5.26 12.10 -2.01
C VAL A 205 -5.20 11.62 -0.57
N ALA A 206 -6.12 12.09 0.29
CA ALA A 206 -6.21 11.63 1.67
C ALA A 206 -6.53 10.12 1.74
N ALA A 207 -7.42 9.64 0.88
CA ALA A 207 -7.72 8.21 0.78
C ALA A 207 -6.50 7.38 0.40
N GLN A 208 -5.69 7.85 -0.55
CA GLN A 208 -4.44 7.19 -0.89
C GLN A 208 -3.48 7.14 0.31
N GLU A 209 -3.26 8.26 1.00
CA GLU A 209 -2.39 8.32 2.16
C GLU A 209 -2.85 7.36 3.28
N VAL A 210 -4.16 7.33 3.57
CA VAL A 210 -4.74 6.43 4.58
C VAL A 210 -4.57 4.96 4.19
N VAL A 211 -4.77 4.61 2.92
CA VAL A 211 -4.52 3.24 2.43
C VAL A 211 -3.05 2.87 2.55
N GLU A 212 -2.13 3.76 2.20
CA GLU A 212 -0.69 3.54 2.36
C GLU A 212 -0.32 3.34 3.84
N LEU A 213 -0.89 4.13 4.75
CA LEU A 213 -0.69 3.98 6.19
C LEU A 213 -1.16 2.61 6.67
N MET A 214 -2.38 2.19 6.30
CA MET A 214 -2.89 0.86 6.67
C MET A 214 -2.06 -0.26 6.05
N TYR A 215 -1.56 -0.07 4.83
CA TYR A 215 -0.71 -1.04 4.15
C TYR A 215 0.63 -1.26 4.87
N TYR A 216 1.24 -0.21 5.41
CA TYR A 216 2.50 -0.34 6.14
C TYR A 216 2.33 -0.76 7.60
N SER A 217 1.17 -0.49 8.22
CA SER A 217 0.92 -0.75 9.64
C SER A 217 0.10 -2.01 9.90
N LEU A 218 -1.12 -2.07 9.38
CA LEU A 218 -2.11 -3.10 9.70
C LEU A 218 -1.95 -4.35 8.82
N TYR A 219 -1.65 -4.15 7.55
CA TYR A 219 -1.62 -5.24 6.58
C TYR A 219 -0.59 -6.35 6.90
N PRO A 220 0.65 -6.05 7.35
CA PRO A 220 1.60 -7.09 7.75
C PRO A 220 1.09 -7.94 8.92
N ILE A 221 0.30 -7.35 9.83
CA ILE A 221 -0.30 -8.05 10.96
C ILE A 221 -1.40 -9.00 10.47
N LEU A 222 -2.25 -8.52 9.55
CA LEU A 222 -3.28 -9.34 8.91
C LEU A 222 -2.68 -10.55 8.19
N LEU A 223 -1.63 -10.32 7.40
CA LEU A 223 -0.91 -11.38 6.70
C LEU A 223 -0.35 -12.43 7.66
N LYS A 224 0.29 -12.00 8.76
CA LYS A 224 0.87 -12.90 9.76
C LYS A 224 -0.18 -13.77 10.47
N GLN A 225 -1.38 -13.23 10.69
CA GLN A 225 -2.45 -13.93 11.41
C GLN A 225 -3.23 -14.88 10.49
N ASN A 226 -3.44 -14.50 9.22
CA ASN A 226 -4.47 -15.11 8.37
C ASN A 226 -3.97 -15.57 6.99
N GLU A 227 -2.66 -15.79 6.79
CA GLU A 227 -2.05 -16.13 5.48
C GLU A 227 -2.81 -17.24 4.71
N LYS A 228 -3.16 -18.34 5.39
CA LYS A 228 -3.90 -19.46 4.77
C LYS A 228 -5.35 -19.12 4.43
N HIS A 229 -5.99 -18.27 5.23
CA HIS A 229 -7.39 -17.86 5.03
C HIS A 229 -7.50 -16.86 3.86
N LEU A 230 -6.54 -15.93 3.77
CA LEU A 230 -6.43 -14.97 2.66
C LEU A 230 -6.23 -15.67 1.31
N ALA A 231 -5.36 -16.69 1.26
CA ALA A 231 -5.10 -17.48 0.06
C ALA A 231 -6.37 -18.19 -0.47
N ASN A 232 -7.26 -18.60 0.41
CA ASN A 232 -8.50 -19.30 0.03
C ASN A 232 -9.64 -18.34 -0.35
N THR A 233 -9.59 -17.09 0.11
CA THR A 233 -10.68 -16.11 -0.09
C THR A 233 -10.47 -15.26 -1.34
N LEU A 234 -9.22 -15.07 -1.78
CA LEU A 234 -8.84 -14.14 -2.86
C LEU A 234 -8.33 -14.80 -4.15
N ASN A 235 -8.30 -16.14 -4.21
CA ASN A 235 -8.00 -16.94 -5.41
C ASN A 235 -9.29 -17.53 -5.99
#